data_AF-A0AAV5SB91-F1
#
_entry.id   AF-A0AAV5SB91-F1
#
_cell.length_a   1.000
_cell.length_b   1.000
_cell.length_c   1.000
_cell.angle_alpha   90.00
_cell.angle_beta   90.00
_cell.angle_gamma   90.00
#
_symmetry.space_group_name_H-M   'P 1'
#
loop_
_entity.id
_entity.type
_entity.pdbx_description
1 polymer ?
#
loop_
_entity_poly.entity_id
_entity_poly.type
_entity_poly.pdbx_seq_one_letter_code
_entity_poly.pdbx_strand_id
1 'polypeptide(L)'
;IMTEAVGVNNNADGSIAFSEEVLVQKEFGLPIEDLYKLAIKFYRDAENSGELQVSYEERLKFLALSKQVRHGPFDDSQNDAGWFDFIGSDRT
;
A
#
# COMPACT_ATOMS: atom_id res chain seq x y z
N ILE A 1 17.57 14.65 -11.58
CA ILE A 1 17.72 14.14 -12.96
C ILE A 1 16.50 13.26 -13.21
N MET A 2 15.60 13.69 -14.09
CA MET A 2 14.46 12.89 -14.54
C MET A 2 14.91 12.03 -15.71
N THR A 3 14.87 10.71 -15.58
CA THR A 3 14.93 9.71 -16.66
C THR A 3 14.53 8.39 -15.98
N GLU A 4 13.65 7.52 -16.46
CA GLU A 4 13.40 7.09 -17.85
C GLU A 4 11.94 6.60 -17.99
N ALA A 5 11.28 6.97 -19.10
CA ALA A 5 10.18 6.21 -19.65
C ALA A 5 10.58 5.85 -21.08
N VAL A 6 11.12 4.65 -21.27
CA VAL A 6 11.35 4.08 -22.60
C VAL A 6 10.20 3.13 -22.90
N GLY A 7 9.34 3.56 -23.81
CA GLY A 7 8.25 2.77 -24.37
C GLY A 7 7.69 3.51 -25.59
N VAL A 8 8.43 3.49 -26.71
CA VAL A 8 7.92 4.02 -27.98
C VAL A 8 6.91 3.02 -28.53
N ASN A 9 5.64 3.41 -28.56
CA ASN A 9 4.62 2.69 -29.31
C ASN A 9 3.88 3.68 -30.22
N ASN A 10 4.09 3.53 -31.52
CA ASN A 10 3.52 4.38 -32.56
C ASN A 10 2.08 3.96 -32.83
N ASN A 11 1.11 4.51 -32.09
CA ASN A 11 -0.30 4.49 -32.45
C ASN A 11 -0.90 5.88 -32.23
N ALA A 12 -1.65 6.35 -33.22
CA ALA A 12 -2.23 7.69 -33.29
C ALA A 12 -3.40 7.87 -32.31
N ASP A 13 -3.06 8.07 -31.03
CA ASP A 13 -3.82 8.82 -30.03
C ASP A 13 -2.78 9.26 -29.00
N GLY A 14 -2.63 10.56 -28.78
CA GLY A 14 -1.62 11.12 -27.88
C GLY A 14 -1.87 10.83 -26.39
N SER A 15 -2.72 9.87 -26.06
CA SER A 15 -2.92 9.37 -24.71
C SER A 15 -1.73 8.51 -24.27
N ILE A 16 -0.74 9.16 -23.65
CA ILE A 16 0.36 8.47 -22.97
C ILE A 16 -0.27 7.70 -21.80
N ALA A 17 -0.38 6.37 -21.92
CA ALA A 17 -0.83 5.52 -20.84
C ALA A 17 0.24 5.53 -19.74
N PHE A 18 0.02 6.37 -18.72
CA PHE A 18 0.84 6.36 -17.52
C PHE A 18 0.50 5.14 -16.69
N SER A 19 1.52 4.51 -16.13
CA SER A 19 1.33 3.47 -15.14
C SER A 19 0.73 4.05 -13.84
N GLU A 20 0.06 3.22 -13.06
CA GLU A 20 -0.72 3.65 -11.90
C GLU A 20 0.17 4.34 -10.85
N GLU A 21 1.40 3.86 -10.69
CA GLU A 21 2.41 4.45 -9.81
C GLU A 21 2.76 5.89 -10.19
N VAL A 22 2.83 6.21 -11.49
CA VAL A 22 3.11 7.56 -11.98
C VAL A 22 1.91 8.48 -11.75
N LEU A 23 0.69 7.95 -11.92
CA LEU A 23 -0.54 8.70 -11.65
C LEU A 23 -0.65 9.04 -10.16
N VAL A 24 -0.39 8.08 -9.27
CA VAL A 24 -0.36 8.31 -7.82
C VAL A 24 0.70 9.34 -7.46
N GLN A 25 1.92 9.21 -7.99
CA GLN A 25 2.98 10.16 -7.70
C GLN A 25 2.64 11.58 -8.17
N LYS A 26 1.96 11.71 -9.32
CA LYS A 26 1.52 13.00 -9.85
C LYS A 26 0.45 13.64 -8.97
N GLU A 27 -0.50 12.86 -8.46
CA GLU A 27 -1.60 13.34 -7.63
C GLU A 27 -1.12 13.76 -6.23
N PHE A 28 -0.30 12.94 -5.59
CA PHE A 28 0.09 13.12 -4.20
C PHE A 28 1.49 13.72 -3.99
N GLY A 29 2.27 13.86 -5.07
CA GLY A 29 3.63 14.43 -5.04
C GLY A 29 4.69 13.54 -4.42
N LEU A 30 4.35 12.30 -4.05
CA LEU A 30 5.22 11.33 -3.40
C LEU A 30 5.13 9.97 -4.11
N PRO A 31 6.23 9.19 -4.18
CA PRO A 31 6.19 7.81 -4.62
C PRO A 31 5.20 6.98 -3.79
N ILE A 32 4.57 5.97 -4.42
CA ILE A 32 3.58 5.10 -3.79
C ILE A 32 4.13 4.40 -2.54
N GLU A 33 5.42 4.06 -2.53
CA GLU A 33 6.09 3.40 -1.42
C GLU A 33 6.17 4.31 -0.18
N ASP A 34 6.39 5.60 -0.39
CA ASP A 34 6.47 6.57 0.70
C ASP A 34 5.08 6.96 1.20
N LEU A 35 4.09 7.02 0.31
CA LEU A 35 2.68 7.15 0.68
C LEU A 35 2.22 5.98 1.54
N TYR A 36 2.59 4.75 1.18
CA TYR A 36 2.26 3.58 1.97
C TYR A 36 2.84 3.64 3.39
N LYS A 37 4.12 4.02 3.53
CA LYS A 37 4.76 4.22 4.85
C LYS A 37 4.05 5.30 5.67
N LEU A 38 3.68 6.41 5.02
CA LEU A 38 2.96 7.50 5.67
C LEU A 38 1.56 7.08 6.12
N ALA A 39 0.83 6.34 5.28
CA ALA A 39 -0.49 5.82 5.58
C ALA A 39 -0.46 4.85 6.77
N ILE A 40 0.52 3.95 6.84
CA ILE A 40 0.72 3.07 8.00
C ILE A 40 0.96 3.88 9.27
N LYS A 41 1.84 4.88 9.21
CA LYS A 41 2.17 5.70 10.37
C LYS A 41 0.93 6.44 10.86
N PHE A 42 0.20 7.10 9.95
CA PHE A 42 -1.04 7.79 10.26
C PHE A 42 -2.06 6.84 10.90
N TYR A 43 -2.28 5.67 10.30
CA TYR A 43 -3.22 4.66 10.83
C TYR A 43 -2.90 4.30 12.27
N ARG A 44 -1.63 3.99 12.57
CA ARG A 44 -1.17 3.64 13.93
C ARG A 44 -1.36 4.79 14.90
N ASP A 45 -0.93 6.00 14.51
CA ASP A 45 -0.99 7.16 15.38
C ASP A 45 -2.46 7.52 15.70
N ALA A 46 -3.36 7.43 14.70
CA ALA A 46 -4.78 7.74 14.84
C ALA A 46 -5.59 6.64 15.56
N GLU A 47 -5.21 5.36 15.39
CA GLU A 47 -5.78 4.25 16.16
C GLU A 47 -5.36 4.35 17.64
N ASN A 48 -4.09 4.67 17.91
CA ASN A 48 -3.57 4.85 19.27
C ASN A 48 -4.15 6.09 19.98
N SER A 49 -4.40 7.19 19.26
CA SER A 49 -5.05 8.38 19.81
C SER A 49 -6.56 8.17 20.03
N GLY A 50 -7.14 7.14 19.43
CA GLY A 50 -8.58 6.88 19.44
C GLY A 50 -9.40 7.78 18.52
N GLU A 51 -8.75 8.70 17.78
CA GLU A 51 -9.39 9.61 16.82
C GLU A 51 -9.94 8.87 15.59
N LEU A 52 -9.35 7.71 15.26
CA LEU A 52 -9.78 6.86 14.17
C LEU A 52 -10.33 5.54 14.71
N GLN A 53 -11.62 5.30 14.48
CA GLN A 53 -12.28 4.03 14.73
C GLN A 53 -12.60 3.35 13.40
N VAL A 54 -11.76 2.40 13.00
CA VAL A 54 -11.95 1.64 11.76
C VAL A 54 -12.88 0.45 12.01
N SER A 55 -13.74 0.10 11.06
CA SER A 55 -14.58 -1.10 11.22
C SER A 55 -13.74 -2.38 11.17
N TYR A 56 -14.26 -3.47 11.71
CA TYR A 56 -13.54 -4.75 11.65
C TYR A 56 -13.29 -5.22 10.20
N GLU A 57 -14.27 -5.02 9.32
CA GLU A 57 -14.15 -5.39 7.91
C GLU A 57 -13.03 -4.60 7.21
N GLU A 58 -12.93 -3.30 7.47
CA GLU A 58 -11.86 -2.47 6.91
C GLU A 58 -10.49 -2.86 7.47
N ARG A 59 -10.38 -3.20 8.76
CA ARG A 59 -9.14 -3.73 9.35
C ARG A 59 -8.68 -5.01 8.64
N LEU A 60 -9.60 -5.91 8.31
CA LEU A 60 -9.27 -7.12 7.56
C LEU A 60 -8.78 -6.80 6.14
N LYS A 61 -9.37 -5.81 5.47
CA LYS A 61 -8.91 -5.35 4.16
C LYS A 61 -7.49 -4.77 4.24
N PHE A 62 -7.20 -3.92 5.23
CA PHE A 62 -5.87 -3.36 5.43
C PHE A 62 -4.82 -4.43 5.74
N LEU A 63 -5.20 -5.47 6.49
CA LEU A 63 -4.34 -6.62 6.77
C LEU A 63 -4.02 -7.38 5.49
N ALA A 64 -5.04 -7.73 4.70
CA ALA A 64 -4.86 -8.45 3.43
C ALA A 64 -3.94 -7.68 2.47
N LEU A 65 -4.18 -6.37 2.31
CA LEU A 65 -3.34 -5.51 1.47
C LEU A 65 -1.90 -5.41 2.00
N SER A 66 -1.71 -5.30 3.32
CA SER A 66 -0.37 -5.23 3.90
C SER A 66 0.40 -6.55 3.73
N LYS A 67 -0.29 -7.69 3.82
CA LYS A 67 0.29 -8.99 3.49
C LYS A 67 0.65 -9.09 2.02
N GLN A 68 -0.21 -8.62 1.11
CA GLN A 68 0.06 -8.60 -0.33
C GLN A 68 1.32 -7.79 -0.67
N VAL A 69 1.50 -6.63 -0.04
CA VAL A 69 2.71 -5.80 -0.22
C VAL A 69 3.97 -6.51 0.27
N ARG A 70 3.88 -7.25 1.38
CA ARG A 70 5.04 -7.89 2.01
C ARG A 70 5.43 -9.24 1.42
N HIS A 71 4.44 -10.05 1.05
CA HIS A 71 4.61 -11.45 0.66
C HIS A 71 4.25 -11.72 -0.80
N GLY A 72 3.65 -10.74 -1.49
CA GLY A 72 3.09 -10.97 -2.82
C GLY A 72 1.76 -11.73 -2.76
N PRO A 73 1.37 -12.44 -3.84
CA PRO A 73 0.12 -13.20 -3.90
C PRO A 73 -0.07 -14.16 -2.74
N PHE A 74 -1.33 -14.38 -2.34
CA PHE A 74 -1.67 -15.31 -1.26
C PHE A 74 -1.12 -16.72 -1.51
N ASP A 75 -0.46 -17.27 -0.50
CA ASP A 75 0.04 -18.64 -0.43
C ASP A 75 -0.33 -19.23 0.94
N ASP A 76 -0.90 -20.44 0.95
CA ASP A 76 -1.32 -21.15 2.17
C ASP A 76 -0.15 -21.40 3.13
N SER A 77 1.08 -21.46 2.61
CA SER A 77 2.29 -21.61 3.44
C SER A 77 2.57 -20.40 4.35
N GLN A 78 1.97 -19.24 4.02
CA GLN A 78 2.15 -17.96 4.71
C GLN A 78 0.92 -17.57 5.56
N ASN A 79 0.06 -18.54 5.86
CA ASN A 79 -1.11 -18.37 6.71
C ASN A 79 -0.73 -18.29 8.21
N ASP A 80 0.31 -17.50 8.53
CA ASP A 80 0.52 -17.06 9.89
C ASP A 80 -0.58 -16.05 10.23
N ALA A 81 -1.42 -16.43 11.20
CA ALA A 81 -2.51 -15.62 11.73
C ALA A 81 -1.96 -14.50 12.63
N GLY A 82 -1.04 -13.69 12.12
CA GLY A 82 -0.63 -12.43 12.72
C GLY A 82 -1.48 -11.27 12.21
N TRP A 83 -2.12 -10.52 13.13
CA TRP A 83 -3.07 -9.42 12.85
C TRP A 83 -2.47 -8.34 11.94
N PHE A 84 -1.25 -7.91 12.23
CA PHE A 84 -0.53 -6.77 11.68
C PHE A 84 0.66 -6.75 12.63
N ASP A 85 1.82 -7.29 12.23
CA ASP A 85 2.95 -7.51 13.13
C ASP A 85 3.68 -6.19 13.43
N PHE A 86 3.04 -5.35 14.27
CA PHE A 86 3.56 -4.08 14.77
C PHE A 86 3.84 -4.08 16.27
N ILE A 87 3.29 -5.06 16.99
CA ILE A 87 3.64 -5.44 18.36
C ILE A 87 3.71 -6.95 18.28
N GLY A 88 4.91 -7.52 18.47
CA GLY A 88 5.14 -8.95 18.33
C GLY A 88 4.16 -9.76 19.16
N SER A 89 3.90 -10.98 18.68
CA SER A 89 3.21 -12.10 19.35
C SER A 89 2.96 -11.90 20.85
N ASP A 90 1.86 -11.27 21.23
CA ASP A 90 1.43 -11.29 22.62
C ASP A 90 -0.08 -11.43 22.73
N ARG A 91 -0.52 -12.69 22.76
CA ARG A 91 -1.67 -13.16 23.53
C ARG A 91 -1.40 -14.61 23.96
N THR A 92 -0.59 -14.79 25.00
CA THR A 92 -0.80 -15.91 25.94
C THR A 92 -1.61 -15.39 27.12
#